data_AF-A0A848FMC7-F1
#
_entry.id   AF-A0A848FMC7-F1
#
_cell.length_a   1.000
_cell.length_b   1.000
_cell.length_c   1.000
_cell.angle_alpha   90.00
_cell.angle_beta   90.00
_cell.angle_gamma   90.00
#
_symmetry.space_group_name_H-M   'P 1'
#
loop_
_entity.id
_entity.type
_entity.pdbx_description
1 polymer ?
#
loop_
_entity_poly.entity_id
_entity_poly.type
_entity_poly.pdbx_seq_one_letter_code
_entity_poly.pdbx_strand_id
1 'polypeptide(L)'
;MYHKVSEDGTRDYLTVTTDQLAEQWRYLQQEGFTPILFSDLVRAVSAGKALPPRPVLLTFDDGYKDNFTRMYPLLEQLNMKAGIFLVPAFLQQQINESDGLYLDLQDLRSMNPARVEYGLHSYSHQSYKKLTLKELSNDIVQTRDWLKAQGISFQPCVAFPYGAYPKKNPFKRKAFTDTLAISGIALGFRIGNRLNALPLKKPLLVQRLDIRGDASFEDFVRLVKKGKALV
;
A
#
# COMPACT_ATOMS: atom_id res chain seq x y z
N MET A 1 -5.22 3.19 -3.42
CA MET A 1 -4.70 1.82 -3.33
C MET A 1 -4.84 1.25 -4.72
N TYR A 2 -3.70 0.96 -5.33
CA TYR A 2 -3.57 0.41 -6.67
C TYR A 2 -2.97 -1.01 -6.56
N HIS A 3 -2.96 -1.75 -7.66
CA HIS A 3 -2.28 -3.05 -7.74
C HIS A 3 -1.43 -3.14 -9.00
N LYS A 4 -2.07 -3.31 -10.16
CA LYS A 4 -1.41 -3.50 -11.45
C LYS A 4 -1.54 -2.26 -12.33
N VAL A 5 -0.59 -2.11 -13.25
CA VAL A 5 -0.52 -1.03 -14.24
C VAL A 5 -0.26 -1.61 -15.62
N SER A 6 -1.21 -1.53 -16.53
CA SER A 6 -1.06 -2.07 -17.88
C SER A 6 -0.42 -1.08 -18.86
N GLU A 7 0.24 -1.65 -19.86
CA GLU A 7 0.72 -0.95 -21.06
C GLU A 7 -0.21 -1.16 -22.26
N ASP A 8 -0.76 -2.37 -22.41
CA ASP A 8 -1.58 -2.79 -23.55
C ASP A 8 -3.02 -2.24 -23.52
N GLY A 9 -3.33 -1.38 -22.56
CA GLY A 9 -4.66 -0.83 -22.35
C GLY A 9 -5.62 -1.76 -21.61
N THR A 10 -5.18 -2.95 -21.19
CA THR A 10 -5.99 -3.87 -20.39
C THR A 10 -6.36 -3.21 -19.06
N ARG A 11 -7.63 -3.25 -18.69
CA ARG A 11 -8.09 -2.71 -17.42
C ARG A 11 -9.15 -3.60 -16.83
N ASP A 12 -9.11 -3.72 -15.50
CA ASP A 12 -10.06 -4.50 -14.74
C ASP A 12 -10.22 -3.89 -13.34
N TYR A 13 -10.78 -4.65 -12.41
CA TYR A 13 -10.97 -4.22 -11.03
C TYR A 13 -9.65 -3.81 -10.32
N LEU A 14 -8.53 -4.48 -10.61
CA LEU A 14 -7.21 -4.29 -10.00
C LEU A 14 -6.19 -3.60 -10.93
N THR A 15 -6.44 -3.60 -12.23
CA THR A 15 -5.49 -3.12 -13.26
C THR A 15 -5.95 -1.79 -13.83
N VAL A 16 -5.18 -0.73 -13.60
CA VAL A 16 -5.35 0.58 -14.27
C VAL A 16 -4.40 0.65 -15.47
N THR A 17 -4.74 1.42 -16.51
CA THR A 17 -3.77 1.71 -17.57
C THR A 17 -2.75 2.76 -17.11
N THR A 18 -1.59 2.79 -17.76
CA THR A 18 -0.58 3.84 -17.52
C THR A 18 -1.15 5.25 -17.75
N ASP A 19 -2.00 5.42 -18.76
CA ASP A 19 -2.65 6.71 -19.05
C ASP A 19 -3.67 7.10 -17.98
N GLN A 20 -4.49 6.16 -17.51
CA GLN A 20 -5.41 6.40 -16.40
C GLN A 20 -4.63 6.82 -15.14
N LEU A 21 -3.54 6.12 -14.83
CA LEU A 21 -2.70 6.43 -13.67
C LEU A 21 -2.09 7.84 -13.79
N ALA A 22 -1.60 8.21 -14.97
CA ALA A 22 -1.03 9.53 -15.23
C ALA A 22 -2.08 10.64 -15.10
N GLU A 23 -3.29 10.45 -15.65
CA GLU A 23 -4.41 11.38 -15.53
C GLU A 23 -4.81 11.59 -14.08
N GLN A 24 -4.96 10.49 -13.33
CA GLN A 24 -5.30 10.50 -11.91
C GLN A 24 -4.26 11.25 -11.07
N TRP A 25 -2.97 11.06 -11.34
CA TRP A 25 -1.91 11.73 -10.57
C TRP A 25 -1.75 13.20 -10.93
N ARG A 26 -1.88 13.57 -12.21
CA ARG A 26 -1.93 14.98 -12.62
C ARG A 26 -3.09 15.72 -11.95
N TYR A 27 -4.24 15.07 -11.84
CA TYR A 27 -5.38 15.63 -11.10
C TYR A 27 -5.04 15.90 -9.63
N LEU A 28 -4.39 14.94 -8.94
CA LEU A 28 -3.95 15.14 -7.56
C LEU A 28 -3.01 16.35 -7.43
N GLN A 29 -2.08 16.52 -8.36
CA GLN A 29 -1.16 17.67 -8.36
C GLN A 29 -1.89 19.00 -8.61
N GLN A 30 -2.79 19.04 -9.60
CA GLN A 30 -3.59 20.22 -9.93
C GLN A 30 -4.48 20.67 -8.76
N GLU A 31 -4.98 19.71 -7.98
CA GLU A 31 -5.76 19.96 -6.78
C GLU A 31 -4.88 20.26 -5.55
N GLY A 32 -3.56 20.33 -5.71
CA GLY A 32 -2.61 20.70 -4.65
C GLY A 32 -2.39 19.62 -3.60
N PHE A 33 -2.58 18.33 -3.93
CA PHE A 33 -2.16 17.24 -3.05
C PHE A 33 -0.64 17.08 -3.06
N THR A 34 -0.07 16.86 -1.88
CA THR A 34 1.38 16.64 -1.72
C THR A 34 1.68 15.15 -1.51
N PRO A 35 2.42 14.48 -2.41
CA PRO A 35 2.78 13.08 -2.23
C PRO A 35 3.74 12.88 -1.06
N ILE A 36 3.41 11.94 -0.16
CA ILE A 36 4.21 11.57 1.01
C ILE A 36 4.61 10.10 0.96
N LEU A 37 5.64 9.76 1.75
CA LEU A 37 6.08 8.37 1.95
C LEU A 37 5.49 7.77 3.24
N PHE A 38 5.69 6.47 3.44
CA PHE A 38 5.29 5.80 4.68
C PHE A 38 6.01 6.42 5.89
N SER A 39 7.30 6.69 5.79
CA SER A 39 8.12 7.29 6.85
C SER A 39 7.64 8.68 7.27
N ASP A 40 7.06 9.46 6.37
CA ASP A 40 6.44 10.75 6.70
C ASP A 40 5.23 10.54 7.62
N LEU A 41 4.35 9.60 7.26
CA LEU A 41 3.15 9.29 8.06
C LEU A 41 3.51 8.62 9.39
N VAL A 42 4.52 7.73 9.41
CA VAL A 42 5.04 7.12 10.64
C VAL A 42 5.57 8.18 11.60
N ARG A 43 6.37 9.15 11.11
CA ARG A 43 6.88 10.26 11.94
C ARG A 43 5.77 11.18 12.43
N ALA A 44 4.75 11.43 11.61
CA ALA A 44 3.60 12.23 12.03
C ALA A 44 2.82 11.58 13.19
N VAL A 45 2.65 10.25 13.14
CA VAL A 45 1.95 9.50 14.20
C VAL A 45 2.80 9.32 15.45
N SER A 46 4.08 8.99 15.31
CA SER A 46 4.96 8.63 16.44
C SER A 46 5.60 9.83 17.12
N ALA A 47 5.93 10.88 16.37
CA ALA A 47 6.69 12.03 16.85
C ALA A 47 5.94 13.37 16.69
N GLY A 48 4.67 13.34 16.27
CA GLY A 48 3.87 14.56 16.08
C GLY A 48 4.38 15.49 14.98
N LYS A 49 5.24 15.00 14.08
CA LYS A 49 5.78 15.81 12.99
C LYS A 49 4.66 16.26 12.05
N ALA A 50 4.62 17.55 11.73
CA ALA A 50 3.64 18.07 10.78
C ALA A 50 3.80 17.43 9.40
N LEU A 51 2.68 17.02 8.80
CA LEU A 51 2.60 16.62 7.40
C LEU A 51 2.46 17.87 6.51
N PRO A 52 2.88 17.79 5.23
CA PRO A 52 2.63 18.87 4.29
C PRO A 52 1.13 19.11 4.09
N PRO A 53 0.73 20.28 3.56
CA PRO A 53 -0.66 20.54 3.17
C PRO A 53 -1.19 19.48 2.21
N ARG A 54 -2.45 19.07 2.41
CA ARG A 54 -3.17 18.08 1.58
C ARG A 54 -2.32 16.82 1.27
N PRO A 55 -1.82 16.10 2.29
CA PRO A 55 -0.95 14.97 2.05
C PRO A 55 -1.70 13.83 1.35
N VAL A 56 -1.06 13.18 0.39
CA VAL A 56 -1.56 11.95 -0.26
C VAL A 56 -0.50 10.87 -0.20
N LEU A 57 -0.87 9.69 0.29
CA LEU A 57 -0.03 8.49 0.29
C LEU A 57 -0.56 7.55 -0.79
N LEU A 58 0.18 7.44 -1.89
CA LEU A 58 -0.11 6.46 -2.94
C LEU A 58 0.45 5.11 -2.49
N THR A 59 -0.35 4.05 -2.62
CA THR A 59 0.08 2.70 -2.25
C THR A 59 -0.26 1.70 -3.33
N PHE A 60 0.65 0.75 -3.56
CA PHE A 60 0.50 -0.42 -4.42
C PHE A 60 0.60 -1.68 -3.58
N ASP A 61 -0.25 -2.65 -3.85
CA ASP A 61 -0.27 -3.93 -3.14
C ASP A 61 0.32 -5.03 -4.03
N ASP A 62 0.75 -6.14 -3.40
CA ASP A 62 1.29 -7.37 -3.98
C ASP A 62 2.69 -7.30 -4.62
N GLY A 63 3.12 -6.14 -5.12
CA GLY A 63 4.44 -5.98 -5.72
C GLY A 63 4.54 -6.58 -7.12
N TYR A 64 3.62 -6.21 -8.02
CA TYR A 64 3.64 -6.63 -9.42
C TYR A 64 4.81 -6.00 -10.18
N LYS A 65 5.33 -6.71 -11.20
CA LYS A 65 6.47 -6.25 -12.02
C LYS A 65 6.21 -4.90 -12.69
N ASP A 66 4.95 -4.64 -13.06
CA ASP A 66 4.54 -3.36 -13.65
C ASP A 66 4.69 -2.16 -12.70
N ASN A 67 4.82 -2.40 -11.40
CA ASN A 67 5.13 -1.34 -10.44
C ASN A 67 6.54 -0.78 -10.70
N PHE A 68 7.46 -1.60 -11.21
CA PHE A 68 8.78 -1.12 -11.63
C PHE A 68 8.79 -0.65 -13.07
N THR A 69 8.19 -1.38 -14.01
CA THR A 69 8.32 -1.07 -15.45
C THR A 69 7.42 0.09 -15.92
N ARG A 70 6.33 0.40 -15.18
CA ARG A 70 5.36 1.44 -15.57
C ARG A 70 5.17 2.51 -14.51
N MET A 71 4.84 2.08 -13.29
CA MET A 71 4.51 3.00 -12.19
C MET A 71 5.74 3.83 -11.77
N TYR A 72 6.91 3.20 -11.60
CA TYR A 72 8.12 3.90 -11.15
C TYR A 72 8.61 5.00 -12.11
N PRO A 73 8.74 4.80 -13.43
CA PRO A 73 9.04 5.88 -14.38
C PRO A 73 8.05 7.05 -14.31
N LEU A 74 6.76 6.74 -14.10
CA LEU A 74 5.73 7.76 -13.97
C LEU A 74 5.88 8.57 -12.66
N LEU A 75 6.32 7.95 -11.56
CA LEU A 75 6.67 8.66 -10.32
C LEU A 75 7.79 9.67 -10.58
N GLU A 76 8.80 9.30 -11.36
CA GLU A 76 9.91 10.19 -11.70
C GLU A 76 9.44 11.36 -12.56
N GLN A 77 8.68 11.07 -13.62
CA GLN A 77 8.16 12.08 -14.54
C GLN A 77 7.24 13.09 -13.85
N LEU A 78 6.37 12.64 -12.96
CA LEU A 78 5.39 13.49 -12.28
C LEU A 78 5.87 13.96 -10.89
N ASN A 79 7.11 13.67 -10.51
CA ASN A 79 7.63 13.96 -9.17
C ASN A 79 6.73 13.46 -8.02
N MET A 80 6.18 12.26 -8.18
CA MET A 80 5.31 11.61 -7.21
C MET A 80 6.13 10.67 -6.31
N LYS A 81 5.46 10.15 -5.28
CA LYS A 81 6.00 9.16 -4.33
C LYS A 81 4.95 8.07 -4.08
N ALA A 82 5.39 6.86 -3.81
CA ALA A 82 4.50 5.75 -3.49
C ALA A 82 5.10 4.80 -2.45
N GLY A 83 4.23 4.03 -1.81
CA GLY A 83 4.61 2.88 -1.02
C GLY A 83 4.16 1.57 -1.69
N ILE A 84 4.97 0.51 -1.61
CA ILE A 84 4.60 -0.82 -2.12
C ILE A 84 4.53 -1.81 -0.95
N PHE A 85 3.40 -2.48 -0.77
CA PHE A 85 3.24 -3.53 0.23
C PHE A 85 3.62 -4.88 -0.39
N LEU A 86 4.70 -5.49 0.09
CA LEU A 86 5.32 -6.67 -0.50
C LEU A 86 4.82 -7.97 0.12
N VAL A 87 4.67 -9.00 -0.71
CA VAL A 87 4.40 -10.40 -0.33
C VAL A 87 5.65 -11.24 -0.60
N PRO A 88 6.41 -11.66 0.42
CA PRO A 88 7.59 -12.50 0.25
C PRO A 88 7.39 -13.76 -0.59
N ALA A 89 6.25 -14.44 -0.49
CA ALA A 89 5.97 -15.63 -1.29
C ALA A 89 5.91 -15.31 -2.80
N PHE A 90 5.38 -14.15 -3.17
CA PHE A 90 5.32 -13.70 -4.57
C PHE A 90 6.71 -13.33 -5.10
N LEU A 91 7.52 -12.65 -4.29
CA LEU A 91 8.91 -12.35 -4.64
C LEU A 91 9.74 -13.65 -4.79
N GLN A 92 9.49 -14.64 -3.94
CA GLN A 92 10.14 -15.96 -4.05
C GLN A 92 9.71 -16.71 -5.30
N GLN A 93 8.43 -16.65 -5.67
CA GLN A 93 7.95 -17.20 -6.94
C GLN A 93 8.70 -16.55 -8.10
N GLN A 94 8.82 -15.22 -8.14
CA GLN A 94 9.60 -14.53 -9.17
C GLN A 94 11.07 -14.97 -9.21
N ILE A 95 11.72 -15.15 -8.05
CA ILE A 95 13.11 -15.63 -7.97
C ILE A 95 13.25 -17.04 -8.55
N ASN A 96 12.28 -17.93 -8.27
CA ASN A 96 12.34 -19.33 -8.65
C ASN A 96 11.92 -19.57 -10.11
N GLU A 97 10.88 -18.86 -10.58
CA GLU A 97 10.22 -19.12 -11.86
C GLU A 97 10.60 -18.09 -12.93
N SER A 98 11.00 -16.88 -12.52
CA SER A 98 11.32 -15.77 -13.45
C SER A 98 10.19 -15.47 -14.46
N ASP A 99 8.94 -15.66 -14.05
CA ASP A 99 7.75 -15.49 -14.90
C ASP A 99 7.45 -14.01 -15.25
N GLY A 100 8.07 -13.07 -14.54
CA GLY A 100 7.93 -11.65 -14.77
C GLY A 100 6.63 -11.06 -14.21
N LEU A 101 5.93 -11.80 -13.35
CA LEU A 101 4.66 -11.37 -12.76
C LEU A 101 4.87 -10.40 -11.60
N TYR A 102 5.88 -10.67 -10.77
CA TYR A 102 6.19 -9.89 -9.57
C TYR A 102 7.56 -9.22 -9.66
N LEU A 103 7.79 -8.26 -8.78
CA LEU A 103 9.08 -7.61 -8.62
C LEU A 103 10.14 -8.64 -8.23
N ASP A 104 11.34 -8.51 -8.79
CA ASP A 104 12.52 -9.20 -8.29
C ASP A 104 13.31 -8.31 -7.31
N LEU A 105 14.35 -8.87 -6.67
CA LEU A 105 15.16 -8.12 -5.71
C LEU A 105 15.96 -6.97 -6.35
N GLN A 106 16.26 -7.06 -7.65
CA GLN A 106 16.99 -6.01 -8.35
C GLN A 106 16.05 -4.82 -8.62
N ASP A 107 14.81 -5.05 -9.02
CA ASP A 107 13.79 -4.00 -9.14
C ASP A 107 13.65 -3.23 -7.83
N LEU A 108 13.51 -3.95 -6.71
CA LEU A 108 13.32 -3.37 -5.39
C LEU A 108 14.53 -2.50 -4.96
N ARG A 109 15.74 -2.92 -5.31
CA ARG A 109 16.97 -2.16 -5.00
C ARG A 109 17.21 -0.99 -5.95
N SER A 110 16.62 -1.03 -7.14
CA SER A 110 16.81 -0.01 -8.18
C SER A 110 15.92 1.22 -7.98
N MET A 111 14.78 1.07 -7.30
CA MET A 111 13.89 2.19 -7.01
C MET A 111 14.46 3.11 -5.92
N ASN A 112 14.51 4.41 -6.20
CA ASN A 112 15.06 5.40 -5.28
C ASN A 112 14.23 5.48 -3.98
N PRO A 113 14.86 5.32 -2.78
CA PRO A 113 14.15 5.39 -1.50
C PRO A 113 13.51 6.75 -1.19
N ALA A 114 13.90 7.83 -1.88
CA ALA A 114 13.23 9.13 -1.80
C ALA A 114 11.88 9.18 -2.55
N ARG A 115 11.58 8.17 -3.38
CA ARG A 115 10.34 8.05 -4.16
C ARG A 115 9.51 6.83 -3.78
N VAL A 116 10.15 5.71 -3.45
CA VAL A 116 9.48 4.46 -3.13
C VAL A 116 9.92 3.92 -1.78
N GLU A 117 8.96 3.55 -0.93
CA GLU A 117 9.22 2.83 0.31
C GLU A 117 8.41 1.53 0.36
N TYR A 118 8.93 0.52 1.07
CA TYR A 118 8.28 -0.79 1.17
C TYR A 118 7.55 -0.98 2.50
N GLY A 119 6.46 -1.73 2.47
CA GLY A 119 5.69 -2.20 3.62
C GLY A 119 5.37 -3.69 3.51
N LEU A 120 4.66 -4.21 4.50
CA LEU A 120 4.37 -5.65 4.65
C LEU A 120 2.97 -5.99 4.12
N HIS A 121 2.80 -7.14 3.45
CA HIS A 121 1.49 -7.60 2.96
C HIS A 121 1.19 -9.09 3.23
N SER A 122 1.54 -9.57 4.43
CA SER A 122 1.62 -11.00 4.80
C SER A 122 2.73 -11.74 4.06
N TYR A 123 3.27 -12.79 4.68
CA TYR A 123 4.34 -13.59 4.09
C TYR A 123 3.84 -14.28 2.82
N SER A 124 2.65 -14.87 2.88
CA SER A 124 2.02 -15.62 1.78
C SER A 124 0.62 -15.14 1.45
N HIS A 125 0.39 -13.82 1.57
CA HIS A 125 -0.87 -13.15 1.25
C HIS A 125 -2.10 -13.73 2.00
N GLN A 126 -1.91 -14.12 3.27
CA GLN A 126 -2.96 -14.74 4.07
C GLN A 126 -3.99 -13.72 4.56
N SER A 127 -5.26 -14.12 4.57
CA SER A 127 -6.31 -13.30 5.15
C SER A 127 -6.15 -13.21 6.67
N TYR A 128 -5.74 -12.05 7.18
CA TYR A 128 -5.61 -11.79 8.62
C TYR A 128 -6.90 -11.94 9.43
N LYS A 129 -8.07 -12.00 8.77
CA LYS A 129 -9.33 -12.36 9.43
C LYS A 129 -9.38 -13.84 9.86
N LYS A 130 -8.64 -14.70 9.17
CA LYS A 130 -8.62 -16.17 9.39
C LYS A 130 -7.53 -16.60 10.38
N LEU A 131 -6.53 -15.76 10.61
CA LEU A 131 -5.42 -16.07 11.51
C LEU A 131 -5.81 -15.90 12.99
N THR A 132 -5.28 -16.78 13.82
CA THR A 132 -5.14 -16.56 15.25
C THR A 132 -4.12 -15.43 15.51
N LEU A 133 -4.11 -14.88 16.73
CA LEU A 133 -3.17 -13.80 17.08
C LEU A 133 -1.70 -14.27 17.03
N LYS A 134 -1.44 -15.54 17.38
CA LYS A 134 -0.10 -16.13 17.30
C LYS A 134 0.35 -16.26 15.85
N GLU A 135 -0.52 -16.76 14.97
CA GLU A 135 -0.23 -16.86 13.53
C GLU A 135 0.00 -15.49 12.89
N LEU A 136 -0.80 -14.47 13.26
CA LEU A 136 -0.59 -13.10 12.80
C LEU A 136 0.79 -12.56 13.20
N SER A 137 1.18 -12.74 14.47
CA SER A 137 2.50 -12.32 14.96
C SER A 137 3.62 -13.03 14.20
N ASN A 138 3.50 -14.35 14.02
CA ASN A 138 4.47 -15.15 13.29
C ASN A 138 4.59 -14.71 11.81
N ASP A 139 3.47 -14.46 11.13
CA ASP A 139 3.46 -13.99 9.75
C ASP A 139 4.15 -12.62 9.59
N ILE A 140 3.92 -11.69 10.52
CA ILE A 140 4.61 -10.39 10.53
C ILE A 140 6.11 -10.56 10.75
N VAL A 141 6.52 -11.36 11.73
CA VAL A 141 7.94 -11.63 12.02
C VAL A 141 8.61 -12.28 10.82
N GLN A 142 8.01 -13.32 10.26
CA GLN A 142 8.52 -14.03 9.10
C GLN A 142 8.69 -13.11 7.89
N THR A 143 7.71 -12.24 7.62
CA THR A 143 7.77 -11.26 6.53
C THR A 143 8.95 -10.30 6.72
N ARG A 144 9.10 -9.76 7.92
CA ARG A 144 10.17 -8.81 8.27
C ARG A 144 11.55 -9.46 8.16
N ASP A 145 11.69 -10.67 8.69
CA ASP A 145 12.97 -11.37 8.74
C ASP A 145 13.40 -11.80 7.35
N TRP A 146 12.46 -12.24 6.49
CA TRP A 146 12.75 -12.53 5.10
C TRP A 146 13.22 -11.27 4.34
N LEU A 147 12.49 -10.15 4.43
CA LEU A 147 12.90 -8.91 3.75
C LEU A 147 14.26 -8.40 4.24
N LYS A 148 14.53 -8.46 5.55
CA LYS A 148 15.85 -8.13 6.11
C LYS A 148 16.95 -9.03 5.57
N ALA A 149 16.71 -10.35 5.50
CA ALA A 149 17.66 -11.31 4.96
C ALA A 149 18.00 -11.02 3.48
N GLN A 150 17.05 -10.47 2.72
CA GLN A 150 17.28 -10.01 1.35
C GLN A 150 17.90 -8.60 1.25
N GLY A 151 18.18 -7.94 2.37
CA GLY A 151 18.71 -6.57 2.40
C GLY A 151 17.71 -5.51 1.93
N ILE A 152 16.41 -5.80 1.98
CA ILE A 152 15.34 -4.87 1.58
C ILE A 152 14.90 -4.08 2.81
N SER A 153 15.05 -2.76 2.75
CA SER A 153 14.55 -1.86 3.79
C SER A 153 13.06 -1.65 3.67
N PHE A 154 12.34 -1.64 4.80
CA PHE A 154 10.90 -1.43 4.84
C PHE A 154 10.51 -0.58 6.04
N GLN A 155 9.33 0.02 5.97
CA GLN A 155 8.71 0.77 7.06
C GLN A 155 7.81 -0.15 7.91
N PRO A 156 7.54 0.17 9.19
CA PRO A 156 6.65 -0.60 10.07
C PRO A 156 5.17 -0.41 9.70
N CYS A 157 4.85 -0.64 8.43
CA CYS A 157 3.56 -0.45 7.80
C CYS A 157 3.09 -1.80 7.27
N VAL A 158 1.83 -2.15 7.50
CA VAL A 158 1.24 -3.38 6.98
C VAL A 158 -0.10 -3.10 6.31
N ALA A 159 -0.31 -3.59 5.10
CA ALA A 159 -1.63 -3.66 4.48
C ALA A 159 -2.24 -5.04 4.74
N PHE A 160 -3.53 -5.08 5.05
CA PHE A 160 -4.21 -6.35 5.29
C PHE A 160 -4.63 -6.96 3.94
N PRO A 161 -4.20 -8.19 3.60
CA PRO A 161 -4.66 -8.86 2.37
C PRO A 161 -6.19 -8.85 2.28
N TYR A 162 -6.71 -8.48 1.11
CA TYR A 162 -8.15 -8.31 0.85
C TYR A 162 -8.86 -7.28 1.75
N GLY A 163 -8.11 -6.42 2.46
CA GLY A 163 -8.62 -5.55 3.52
C GLY A 163 -9.23 -6.32 4.70
N ALA A 164 -8.90 -7.60 4.86
CA ALA A 164 -9.59 -8.52 5.77
C ALA A 164 -9.01 -8.49 7.18
N TYR A 165 -9.86 -8.19 8.17
CA TYR A 165 -9.51 -8.21 9.59
C TYR A 165 -10.77 -8.45 10.45
N PRO A 166 -10.63 -8.70 11.77
CA PRO A 166 -11.76 -8.85 12.70
C PRO A 166 -12.55 -7.54 12.90
N LYS A 167 -13.40 -7.15 11.94
CA LYS A 167 -14.08 -5.84 11.94
C LYS A 167 -15.22 -5.70 12.97
N LYS A 168 -16.06 -6.74 13.09
CA LYS A 168 -17.36 -6.66 13.79
C LYS A 168 -17.24 -6.75 15.32
N ASN A 169 -16.43 -7.66 15.82
CA ASN A 169 -16.27 -7.88 17.26
C ASN A 169 -15.20 -6.92 17.83
N PRO A 170 -15.55 -6.00 18.75
CA PRO A 170 -14.63 -4.99 19.26
C PRO A 170 -13.47 -5.58 20.06
N PHE A 171 -13.68 -6.66 20.83
CA PHE A 171 -12.62 -7.34 21.59
C PHE A 171 -11.61 -8.00 20.65
N LYS A 172 -12.09 -8.75 19.65
CA LYS A 172 -11.22 -9.36 18.62
C LYS A 172 -10.47 -8.30 17.82
N ARG A 173 -11.14 -7.19 17.50
CA ARG A 173 -10.51 -6.05 16.80
C ARG A 173 -9.40 -5.41 17.63
N LYS A 174 -9.64 -5.21 18.93
CA LYS A 174 -8.65 -4.65 19.85
C LYS A 174 -7.45 -5.59 19.97
N ALA A 175 -7.69 -6.88 20.24
CA ALA A 175 -6.63 -7.87 20.35
C ALA A 175 -5.80 -7.98 19.05
N PHE A 176 -6.46 -7.88 17.89
CA PHE A 176 -5.79 -7.79 16.59
C PHE A 176 -4.86 -6.57 16.50
N THR A 177 -5.36 -5.35 16.80
CA THR A 177 -4.52 -4.15 16.76
C THR A 177 -3.41 -4.16 17.81
N ASP A 178 -3.67 -4.69 19.02
CA ASP A 178 -2.65 -4.83 20.06
C ASP A 178 -1.54 -5.78 19.59
N THR A 179 -1.90 -6.88 18.91
CA THR A 179 -0.93 -7.83 18.34
C THR A 179 -0.07 -7.18 17.24
N LEU A 180 -0.67 -6.36 16.36
CA LEU A 180 0.10 -5.58 15.38
C LEU A 180 1.12 -4.66 16.08
N ALA A 181 0.68 -3.91 17.09
CA ALA A 181 1.53 -2.98 17.83
C ALA A 181 2.70 -3.69 18.52
N ILE A 182 2.43 -4.79 19.24
CA ILE A 182 3.45 -5.61 19.91
C ILE A 182 4.43 -6.22 18.90
N SER A 183 3.97 -6.53 17.68
CA SER A 183 4.81 -7.03 16.59
C SER A 183 5.65 -5.92 15.91
N GLY A 184 5.59 -4.68 16.42
CA GLY A 184 6.37 -3.55 15.93
C GLY A 184 5.77 -2.82 14.73
N ILE A 185 4.47 -3.00 14.46
CA ILE A 185 3.76 -2.24 13.42
C ILE A 185 3.30 -0.89 13.96
N ALA A 186 3.61 0.18 13.23
CA ALA A 186 3.17 1.54 13.53
C ALA A 186 1.90 1.90 12.76
N LEU A 187 1.76 1.44 11.51
CA LEU A 187 0.62 1.74 10.65
C LEU A 187 0.01 0.47 10.05
N GLY A 188 -1.31 0.34 10.15
CA GLY A 188 -2.09 -0.76 9.59
C GLY A 188 -3.13 -0.24 8.61
N PHE A 189 -3.13 -0.77 7.39
CA PHE A 189 -3.92 -0.27 6.28
C PHE A 189 -5.01 -1.26 5.88
N ARG A 190 -6.23 -0.74 5.69
CA ARG A 190 -7.39 -1.51 5.25
C ARG A 190 -8.13 -0.82 4.10
N ILE A 191 -8.93 -1.60 3.39
CA ILE A 191 -9.91 -1.07 2.45
C ILE A 191 -11.07 -0.45 3.24
N GLY A 192 -11.47 0.77 2.87
CA GLY A 192 -12.51 1.48 3.59
C GLY A 192 -13.28 2.49 2.77
N ASN A 193 -12.69 3.01 1.69
CA ASN A 193 -13.28 4.04 0.84
C ASN A 193 -13.78 5.23 1.67
N ARG A 194 -12.97 5.69 2.63
CA ARG A 194 -13.23 6.93 3.38
C ARG A 194 -11.93 7.69 3.57
N LEU A 195 -12.03 9.01 3.55
CA LEU A 195 -10.92 9.89 3.86
C LEU A 195 -10.53 9.77 5.34
N ASN A 196 -9.25 9.90 5.62
CA ASN A 196 -8.75 9.96 6.99
C ASN A 196 -8.67 11.41 7.44
N ALA A 197 -9.12 11.67 8.67
CA ALA A 197 -8.83 12.94 9.34
C ALA A 197 -7.44 12.87 9.99
N LEU A 198 -6.73 13.99 9.94
CA LEU A 198 -5.45 14.17 10.64
C LEU A 198 -5.67 15.00 11.92
N PRO A 199 -4.98 14.67 13.03
CA PRO A 199 -4.10 13.52 13.21
C PRO A 199 -4.86 12.18 13.19
N LEU A 200 -4.17 11.11 12.78
CA LEU A 200 -4.79 9.78 12.65
C LEU A 200 -5.22 9.24 14.01
N LYS A 201 -6.53 9.11 14.23
CA LYS A 201 -7.11 8.54 15.46
C LYS A 201 -6.90 7.02 15.61
N LYS A 202 -6.70 6.32 14.49
CA LYS A 202 -6.60 4.85 14.43
C LYS A 202 -5.46 4.45 13.49
N PRO A 203 -4.19 4.63 13.89
CA PRO A 203 -3.03 4.40 13.02
C PRO A 203 -2.91 2.93 12.56
N LEU A 204 -3.45 1.99 13.33
CA LEU A 204 -3.48 0.57 12.94
C LEU A 204 -4.70 0.16 12.09
N LEU A 205 -5.55 1.12 11.71
CA LEU A 205 -6.74 0.89 10.88
C LEU A 205 -6.95 2.04 9.87
N VAL A 206 -5.86 2.53 9.28
CA VAL A 206 -5.85 3.57 8.23
C VAL A 206 -6.70 3.12 7.05
N GLN A 207 -7.56 4.01 6.60
CA GLN A 207 -8.47 3.74 5.50
C GLN A 207 -7.81 4.08 4.17
N ARG A 208 -7.93 3.17 3.21
CA ARG A 208 -7.52 3.44 1.83
C ARG A 208 -8.75 3.55 0.93
N LEU A 209 -8.60 4.36 -0.11
CA LEU A 209 -9.50 4.44 -1.25
C LEU A 209 -9.04 3.38 -2.25
N ASP A 210 -9.95 2.47 -2.60
CA ASP A 210 -9.75 1.41 -3.58
C ASP A 210 -9.90 1.99 -4.98
N ILE A 211 -8.82 1.95 -5.77
CA ILE A 211 -8.81 2.50 -7.12
C ILE A 211 -8.96 1.34 -8.09
N ARG A 212 -10.02 1.40 -8.89
CA ARG A 212 -10.35 0.37 -9.88
C ARG A 212 -10.06 0.89 -11.28
N GLY A 213 -9.53 0.06 -12.17
CA GLY A 213 -9.30 0.45 -13.56
C GLY A 213 -10.55 0.45 -14.43
N ASP A 214 -11.56 -0.31 -14.02
CA ASP A 214 -12.90 -0.31 -14.62
C ASP A 214 -13.77 0.89 -14.20
N ALA A 215 -13.29 1.75 -13.29
CA ALA A 215 -13.97 2.98 -12.90
C ALA A 215 -13.65 4.16 -13.85
N SER A 216 -14.58 5.09 -13.96
CA SER A 216 -14.37 6.34 -14.72
C SER A 216 -13.42 7.29 -14.00
N PHE A 217 -12.86 8.26 -14.73
CA PHE A 217 -12.07 9.33 -14.13
C PHE A 217 -12.93 10.19 -13.18
N GLU A 218 -14.21 10.41 -13.50
CA GLU A 218 -15.17 11.11 -12.64
C GLU A 218 -15.41 10.37 -11.32
N ASP A 219 -15.44 9.04 -11.35
CA ASP A 219 -15.53 8.21 -10.14
C ASP A 219 -14.28 8.35 -9.27
N PHE A 220 -13.09 8.38 -9.89
CA PHE A 220 -11.84 8.66 -9.18
C PHE A 220 -11.88 10.04 -8.51
N VAL A 221 -12.25 11.09 -9.24
CA VAL A 221 -12.37 12.46 -8.70
C VAL A 221 -13.34 12.49 -7.52
N ARG A 222 -14.51 11.85 -7.66
CA ARG A 222 -15.51 11.76 -6.59
C ARG A 222 -14.98 11.03 -5.36
N LEU A 223 -14.29 9.90 -5.57
CA LEU A 223 -13.70 9.09 -4.52
C LEU A 223 -12.65 9.88 -3.73
N VAL A 224 -11.78 10.62 -4.40
CA VAL A 224 -10.76 11.48 -3.77
C VAL A 224 -11.40 12.64 -3.00
N LYS A 225 -12.44 13.29 -3.55
CA LYS A 225 -13.08 14.46 -2.91
C LYS A 225 -13.96 14.11 -1.73
N LYS A 226 -14.71 13.02 -1.79
CA LYS A 226 -15.77 12.72 -0.81
C LYS A 226 -15.47 11.48 0.05
N GLY A 227 -14.57 10.61 -0.40
CA GLY A 227 -14.61 9.20 -0.01
C GLY A 227 -15.90 8.53 -0.49
N LYS A 228 -15.91 7.19 -0.48
CA LYS A 228 -16.98 6.31 -0.97
C LYS A 228 -17.17 6.43 -2.48
N ALA A 229 -16.57 5.52 -3.24
CA ALA A 229 -17.01 5.25 -4.61
C ALA A 229 -18.38 4.56 -4.52
N LEU A 230 -19.28 4.93 -5.43
CA LEU A 230 -20.64 4.43 -5.55
C LEU A 230 -20.67 2.90 -5.44
N VAL A 231 -21.55 2.40 -4.57
CA VAL A 231 -22.28 1.16 -4.83
C VAL A 231 -23.54 1.59 -5.57
#